data_AF-A0A850M310-F1
#
_entry.id   AF-A0A850M310-F1
#
_cell.length_a   1.000
_cell.length_b   1.000
_cell.length_c   1.000
_cell.angle_alpha   90.00
_cell.angle_beta   90.00
_cell.angle_gamma   90.00
#
_symmetry.space_group_name_H-M   'P 1'
#
loop_
_entity.id
_entity.type
_entity.pdbx_description
1 polymer ?
#
loop_
_entity_poly.entity_id
_entity_poly.type
_entity_poly.pdbx_seq_one_letter_code
_entity_poly.pdbx_strand_id
1 'polypeptide(L)'
;MLGFDWSGIWGVTRRDIIKYFRSKNQIITSLLMPTIFMIFLRQGFGAVAQNPFFNYSNYIGAGIFCMTAVMGGLFMSGMPILFDKMMGFSDVLTVSPVDHKNLVFGFVLAGTFKITFQSSIIFAIAMLTGLLPVDHGLGVFGMILSVFPIYLILIIGAMAYASIGICIAARCDMQNAFLWTTICQIPLVFISGAMFPVTGFPPIVAQIASINPTTFLADAIRTFLGGEVGYAGTSNLVGGNVYLAYLIDLGAVCIFLIIMLNIAFKIYGRSLRESSGGFTGMVSKRMEKQRKKMMKGLDPESRDAMNILWNKFGAGDMPKLFMKMADGKMSEVEQMFTERGISKEDANRIFEAGMKMMEKMTSGKKK
;
A
#
# COMPACT_ATOMS: atom_id res chain seq x y z
N MET A 1 -8.50 -18.02 22.00
CA MET A 1 -9.48 -17.76 20.92
C MET A 1 -9.33 -16.30 20.51
N LEU A 2 -9.18 -16.00 19.22
CA LEU A 2 -8.89 -14.66 18.70
C LEU A 2 -9.97 -13.67 19.21
N GLY A 3 -9.61 -12.80 20.15
CA GLY A 3 -10.47 -11.75 20.69
C GLY A 3 -10.72 -10.66 19.67
N PHE A 4 -11.44 -10.97 18.59
CA PHE A 4 -11.88 -9.98 17.62
C PHE A 4 -12.94 -9.10 18.27
N ASP A 5 -12.56 -7.87 18.58
CA ASP A 5 -13.48 -6.83 19.02
C ASP A 5 -14.21 -6.28 17.79
N TRP A 6 -15.40 -6.84 17.54
CA TRP A 6 -16.27 -6.44 16.44
C TRP A 6 -16.65 -4.96 16.48
N SER A 7 -16.76 -4.37 17.68
CA SER A 7 -17.08 -2.95 17.83
C SER A 7 -15.92 -2.07 17.33
N GLY A 8 -14.69 -2.45 17.66
CA GLY A 8 -13.48 -1.79 17.17
C GLY A 8 -13.31 -1.91 15.66
N ILE A 9 -13.51 -3.11 15.10
CA ILE A 9 -13.44 -3.35 13.65
C ILE A 9 -14.45 -2.49 12.90
N TRP A 10 -15.71 -2.50 13.37
CA TRP A 10 -16.77 -1.71 12.76
C TRP A 10 -16.51 -0.21 12.87
N GLY A 11 -16.01 0.25 14.01
CA GLY A 11 -15.64 1.66 14.23
C GLY A 11 -14.61 2.16 13.21
N VAL A 12 -13.52 1.42 13.01
CA VAL A 12 -12.48 1.76 12.01
C VAL A 12 -13.05 1.69 10.60
N THR A 13 -13.77 0.62 10.29
CA THR A 13 -14.37 0.41 8.97
C THR A 13 -15.31 1.56 8.59
N ARG A 14 -16.22 1.89 9.50
CA ARG A 14 -17.21 2.96 9.33
C ARG A 14 -16.53 4.32 9.19
N ARG A 15 -15.52 4.62 10.02
CA ARG A 15 -14.75 5.87 9.94
C ARG A 15 -14.17 6.07 8.55
N ASP A 16 -13.53 5.03 8.01
CA ASP A 16 -12.86 5.10 6.71
C ASP A 16 -13.85 5.18 5.54
N ILE A 17 -14.97 4.46 5.63
CA ILE A 17 -16.06 4.57 4.64
C ILE A 17 -16.66 5.98 4.64
N ILE A 18 -16.92 6.57 5.82
CA ILE A 18 -17.45 7.94 5.91
C ILE A 18 -16.46 8.95 5.32
N LYS A 19 -15.15 8.83 5.62
CA LYS A 19 -14.12 9.69 5.04
C LYS A 19 -14.11 9.60 3.51
N TYR A 20 -14.25 8.38 2.97
CA TYR A 20 -14.32 8.15 1.53
C TYR A 20 -15.53 8.84 0.89
N PHE A 21 -16.73 8.66 1.43
CA PHE A 21 -17.95 9.30 0.89
C PHE A 21 -17.98 10.82 1.06
N ARG A 22 -17.30 11.36 2.08
CA ARG A 22 -17.14 12.81 2.24
C ARG A 22 -16.15 13.40 1.23
N SER A 23 -15.20 12.61 0.75
CA SER A 23 -14.21 13.04 -0.23
C SER A 23 -14.71 12.82 -1.66
N LYS A 24 -15.57 13.73 -2.14
CA LYS A 24 -16.09 13.69 -3.53
C LYS A 24 -14.98 13.58 -4.57
N ASN A 25 -13.89 14.33 -4.37
CA ASN A 25 -12.72 14.29 -5.26
C ASN A 25 -12.08 12.89 -5.30
N GLN A 26 -12.00 12.19 -4.16
CA GLN A 26 -11.41 10.85 -4.13
C GLN A 26 -12.27 9.82 -4.87
N ILE A 27 -13.59 9.93 -4.77
CA ILE A 27 -14.51 9.06 -5.53
C ILE A 27 -14.31 9.29 -7.03
N ILE A 28 -14.36 10.55 -7.47
CA ILE A 28 -14.22 10.90 -8.89
C ILE A 28 -12.86 10.45 -9.44
N THR A 29 -11.76 10.75 -8.74
CA THR A 29 -10.42 10.39 -9.22
C THR A 29 -10.18 8.89 -9.25
N SER A 30 -10.74 8.14 -8.29
CA SER A 30 -10.66 6.68 -8.30
C SER A 30 -11.39 6.07 -9.48
N LEU A 31 -12.57 6.60 -9.83
CA LEU A 31 -13.40 6.10 -10.93
C LEU A 31 -12.89 6.51 -12.31
N LEU A 32 -12.25 7.67 -12.42
CA LEU A 32 -11.88 8.27 -13.70
C LEU A 32 -10.99 7.34 -14.53
N MET A 33 -9.92 6.81 -13.95
CA MET A 33 -8.98 5.94 -14.67
C MET A 33 -9.62 4.64 -15.18
N PRO A 34 -10.25 3.81 -14.32
CA PRO A 34 -10.90 2.59 -14.80
C PRO A 34 -12.04 2.85 -15.77
N THR A 35 -12.79 3.95 -15.61
CA THR A 35 -13.87 4.32 -16.53
C THR A 35 -13.31 4.70 -17.90
N ILE A 36 -12.21 5.46 -17.94
CA ILE A 36 -11.51 5.78 -19.19
C ILE A 36 -11.05 4.48 -19.85
N PHE A 37 -10.45 3.54 -19.12
CA PHE A 37 -10.07 2.27 -19.72
C PHE A 37 -11.29 1.48 -20.21
N MET A 38 -12.39 1.46 -19.46
CA MET A 38 -13.61 0.75 -19.85
C MET A 38 -14.26 1.32 -21.12
N ILE A 39 -14.24 2.63 -21.31
CA ILE A 39 -14.84 3.26 -22.50
C ILE A 39 -13.85 3.23 -23.67
N PHE A 40 -12.61 3.69 -23.44
CA PHE A 40 -11.63 3.87 -24.52
C PHE A 40 -10.94 2.57 -24.91
N LEU A 41 -10.41 1.78 -23.98
CA LEU A 41 -9.71 0.55 -24.36
C LEU A 41 -10.69 -0.50 -24.89
N ARG A 42 -11.84 -0.70 -24.24
CA ARG A 42 -12.82 -1.68 -24.72
C ARG A 42 -13.30 -1.37 -26.14
N GLN A 43 -13.78 -0.14 -26.37
CA GLN A 43 -14.32 0.24 -27.67
C GLN A 43 -13.21 0.40 -28.72
N GLY A 44 -12.09 1.02 -28.34
CA GLY A 44 -10.96 1.25 -29.23
C GLY A 44 -10.34 -0.06 -29.72
N PHE A 45 -10.08 -1.01 -28.83
CA PHE A 45 -9.55 -2.30 -29.25
C PHE A 45 -10.61 -3.21 -29.86
N GLY A 46 -11.88 -3.10 -29.48
CA GLY A 46 -12.98 -3.80 -30.17
C GLY A 46 -13.10 -3.41 -31.65
N ALA A 47 -12.79 -2.16 -31.99
CA ALA A 47 -12.78 -1.69 -33.38
C ALA A 47 -11.59 -2.24 -34.19
N VAL A 48 -10.42 -2.44 -33.55
CA VAL A 48 -9.18 -2.83 -34.22
C VAL A 48 -8.98 -4.35 -34.27
N ALA A 49 -9.35 -5.06 -33.20
CA ALA A 49 -9.14 -6.49 -33.03
C ALA A 49 -10.38 -7.29 -33.44
N GLN A 50 -10.89 -7.06 -34.65
CA GLN A 50 -12.02 -7.85 -35.16
C GLN A 50 -11.53 -9.24 -35.57
N ASN A 51 -11.92 -10.25 -34.80
CA ASN A 51 -11.65 -11.65 -35.10
C ASN A 51 -12.99 -12.42 -35.09
N PRO A 52 -13.34 -13.18 -36.14
CA PRO A 52 -14.64 -13.88 -36.22
C PRO A 52 -14.88 -14.87 -35.06
N PHE A 53 -13.81 -15.38 -34.45
CA PHE A 53 -13.87 -16.41 -33.42
C PHE A 53 -13.60 -15.87 -32.00
N PHE A 54 -13.26 -14.59 -31.85
CA PHE A 54 -12.84 -14.04 -30.56
C PHE A 54 -13.23 -12.56 -30.43
N ASN A 55 -14.01 -12.24 -29.41
CA ASN A 55 -14.47 -10.88 -29.14
C ASN A 55 -13.58 -10.22 -28.08
N TYR A 56 -12.46 -9.67 -28.54
CA TYR A 56 -11.51 -9.00 -27.66
C TYR A 56 -12.11 -7.84 -26.84
N SER A 57 -13.21 -7.21 -27.31
CA SER A 57 -13.93 -6.19 -26.55
C SER A 57 -14.54 -6.77 -25.26
N ASN A 58 -15.09 -7.97 -25.32
CA ASN A 58 -15.60 -8.65 -24.13
C ASN A 58 -14.44 -9.13 -23.24
N TYR A 59 -13.38 -9.66 -23.86
CA TYR A 59 -12.18 -10.10 -23.17
C TYR A 59 -11.54 -9.01 -22.29
N ILE A 60 -11.30 -7.83 -22.87
CA ILE A 60 -10.65 -6.72 -22.20
C ILE A 60 -11.57 -6.06 -21.17
N GLY A 61 -12.89 -6.10 -21.39
CA GLY A 61 -13.89 -5.61 -20.43
C GLY A 61 -13.81 -6.33 -19.08
N ALA A 62 -13.76 -7.67 -19.08
CA ALA A 62 -13.52 -8.46 -17.87
C ALA A 62 -12.14 -8.15 -17.25
N GLY A 63 -11.12 -7.95 -18.09
CA GLY A 63 -9.79 -7.54 -17.67
C GLY A 63 -9.74 -6.20 -16.92
N ILE A 64 -10.49 -5.21 -17.40
CA ILE A 64 -10.59 -3.88 -16.77
C ILE A 64 -11.31 -3.97 -15.41
N PHE A 65 -12.27 -4.89 -15.28
CA PHE A 65 -12.90 -5.20 -14.00
C PHE A 65 -11.89 -5.74 -12.98
N CYS A 66 -11.06 -6.71 -13.41
CA CYS A 66 -9.96 -7.23 -12.60
C CYS A 66 -8.92 -6.14 -12.26
N MET A 67 -8.57 -5.30 -13.23
CA MET A 67 -7.65 -4.18 -13.04
C MET A 67 -8.15 -3.22 -11.96
N THR A 68 -9.45 -2.91 -11.96
CA THR A 68 -10.09 -2.08 -10.92
C THR A 68 -9.87 -2.66 -9.53
N ALA A 69 -10.03 -3.98 -9.38
CA ALA A 69 -9.83 -4.67 -8.11
C ALA A 69 -8.37 -4.56 -7.62
N VAL A 70 -7.40 -4.74 -8.51
CA VAL A 70 -5.97 -4.64 -8.19
C VAL A 70 -5.60 -3.20 -7.83
N MET A 71 -5.92 -2.25 -8.71
CA MET A 71 -5.61 -0.82 -8.53
C MET A 71 -6.25 -0.26 -7.25
N GLY A 72 -7.54 -0.48 -7.08
CA GLY A 72 -8.28 -0.04 -5.90
C GLY A 72 -7.81 -0.73 -4.63
N GLY A 73 -7.53 -2.05 -4.72
CA GLY A 73 -6.96 -2.88 -3.67
C GLY A 73 -5.69 -2.31 -3.07
N LEU A 74 -4.66 -2.15 -3.90
CA LEU A 74 -3.34 -1.69 -3.48
C LEU A 74 -3.37 -0.26 -2.93
N PHE A 75 -4.11 0.64 -3.58
CA PHE A 75 -4.07 2.06 -3.23
C PHE A 75 -5.06 2.43 -2.11
N MET A 76 -6.35 2.08 -2.25
CA MET A 76 -7.40 2.61 -1.37
C MET A 76 -7.38 2.03 0.04
N SER A 77 -6.88 0.81 0.20
CA SER A 77 -6.73 0.17 1.52
C SER A 77 -5.55 0.74 2.31
N GLY A 78 -4.47 1.15 1.62
CA GLY A 78 -3.24 1.66 2.23
C GLY A 78 -3.30 3.15 2.57
N MET A 79 -4.04 3.95 1.82
CA MET A 79 -4.11 5.41 2.01
C MET A 79 -4.52 5.87 3.42
N PRO A 80 -5.54 5.28 4.08
CA PRO A 80 -5.90 5.67 5.45
C PRO A 80 -4.75 5.48 6.44
N ILE A 81 -3.96 4.41 6.29
CA ILE A 81 -2.80 4.12 7.14
C ILE A 81 -1.69 5.14 6.90
N LEU A 82 -1.45 5.52 5.64
CA LEU A 82 -0.46 6.54 5.30
C LEU A 82 -0.83 7.91 5.87
N PHE A 83 -2.11 8.29 5.81
CA PHE A 83 -2.59 9.53 6.43
C PHE A 83 -2.53 9.50 7.96
N ASP A 84 -2.92 8.38 8.57
CA ASP A 84 -2.84 8.20 10.02
C ASP A 84 -1.36 8.29 10.48
N LYS A 85 -0.40 7.80 9.68
CA LYS A 85 1.04 8.00 9.92
C LYS A 85 1.49 9.46 9.80
N MET A 86 1.04 10.18 8.77
CA MET A 86 1.40 11.58 8.57
C MET A 86 0.91 12.48 9.71
N MET A 87 -0.29 12.21 10.22
CA MET A 87 -0.89 12.99 11.30
C MET A 87 -0.38 12.59 12.69
N GLY A 88 0.57 11.64 12.79
CA GLY A 88 1.06 11.13 14.08
C GLY A 88 0.02 10.29 14.85
N PHE A 89 -1.08 9.91 14.20
CA PHE A 89 -2.16 9.12 14.81
C PHE A 89 -1.74 7.68 15.14
N SER A 90 -0.62 7.21 14.60
CA SER A 90 0.02 5.94 14.97
C SER A 90 0.25 5.82 16.48
N ASP A 91 0.56 6.94 17.14
CA ASP A 91 0.88 6.97 18.56
C ASP A 91 -0.38 6.80 19.42
N VAL A 92 -1.51 7.38 18.99
CA VAL A 92 -2.83 7.19 19.62
C VAL A 92 -3.32 5.75 19.45
N LEU A 93 -3.08 5.12 18.29
CA LEU A 93 -3.43 3.72 18.05
C LEU A 93 -2.60 2.74 18.89
N THR A 94 -1.42 3.14 19.36
CA THR A 94 -0.56 2.29 20.20
C THR A 94 -1.05 2.25 21.66
N VAL A 95 -1.71 3.31 22.13
CA VAL A 95 -2.30 3.39 23.48
C VAL A 95 -3.78 2.96 23.49
N SER A 96 -4.38 2.79 22.31
CA SER A 96 -5.72 2.26 22.14
C SER A 96 -5.80 0.80 22.63
N PRO A 97 -6.87 0.40 23.36
CA PRO A 97 -7.07 -0.98 23.79
C PRO A 97 -7.42 -1.95 22.64
N VAL A 98 -7.46 -1.47 21.39
CA VAL A 98 -7.83 -2.28 20.22
C VAL A 98 -6.63 -3.04 19.68
N ASP A 99 -6.80 -4.36 19.57
CA ASP A 99 -5.79 -5.24 19.00
C ASP A 99 -5.41 -4.84 17.56
N HIS A 100 -4.11 -4.78 17.27
CA HIS A 100 -3.53 -4.50 15.95
C HIS A 100 -4.13 -5.33 14.80
N LYS A 101 -4.51 -6.59 15.06
CA LYS A 101 -5.17 -7.47 14.08
C LYS A 101 -6.58 -6.98 13.72
N ASN A 102 -7.30 -6.45 14.70
CA ASN A 102 -8.66 -5.92 14.53
C ASN A 102 -8.61 -4.63 13.69
N LEU A 103 -7.57 -3.81 13.86
CA LEU A 103 -7.32 -2.64 13.01
C LEU A 103 -7.08 -3.04 11.55
N VAL A 104 -6.17 -3.99 11.30
CA VAL A 104 -5.88 -4.49 9.94
C VAL A 104 -7.15 -5.02 9.28
N PHE A 105 -7.93 -5.83 10.01
CA PHE A 105 -9.17 -6.38 9.47
C PHE A 105 -10.19 -5.28 9.12
N GLY A 106 -10.33 -4.26 9.96
CA GLY A 106 -11.16 -3.09 9.66
C GLY A 106 -10.71 -2.32 8.41
N PHE A 107 -9.41 -2.12 8.23
CA PHE A 107 -8.87 -1.49 7.02
C PHE A 107 -9.09 -2.35 5.77
N VAL A 108 -8.94 -3.68 5.87
CA VAL A 108 -9.23 -4.61 4.76
C VAL A 108 -10.71 -4.53 4.39
N LEU A 109 -11.63 -4.58 5.35
CA LEU A 109 -13.07 -4.48 5.10
C LEU A 109 -13.45 -3.13 4.47
N ALA A 110 -12.92 -2.02 4.99
CA ALA A 110 -13.16 -0.70 4.41
C ALA A 110 -12.60 -0.59 2.98
N GLY A 111 -11.39 -1.10 2.74
CA GLY A 111 -10.78 -1.17 1.41
C GLY A 111 -11.66 -1.96 0.45
N THR A 112 -12.06 -3.16 0.84
CA THR A 112 -12.92 -4.05 0.08
C THR A 112 -14.24 -3.39 -0.28
N PHE A 113 -14.91 -2.76 0.69
CA PHE A 113 -16.16 -2.04 0.44
C PHE A 113 -15.99 -0.94 -0.62
N LYS A 114 -14.92 -0.13 -0.54
CA LYS A 114 -14.64 0.95 -1.51
C LYS A 114 -14.41 0.38 -2.91
N ILE A 115 -13.68 -0.72 -3.02
CA ILE A 115 -13.37 -1.38 -4.30
C ILE A 115 -14.63 -1.99 -4.90
N THR A 116 -15.44 -2.68 -4.08
CA THR A 116 -16.71 -3.26 -4.52
C THR A 116 -17.65 -2.16 -5.01
N PHE A 117 -17.78 -1.05 -4.26
CA PHE A 117 -18.58 0.10 -4.67
C PHE A 117 -18.11 0.70 -6.00
N GLN A 118 -16.79 0.90 -6.15
CA GLN A 118 -16.20 1.42 -7.38
C GLN A 118 -16.43 0.46 -8.56
N SER A 119 -16.23 -0.83 -8.33
CA SER A 119 -16.44 -1.88 -9.33
C SER A 119 -17.91 -1.95 -9.72
N SER A 120 -18.87 -1.75 -8.81
CA SER A 120 -20.29 -1.69 -9.15
C SER A 120 -20.64 -0.56 -10.11
N ILE A 121 -20.02 0.61 -9.95
CA ILE A 121 -20.20 1.73 -10.88
C ILE A 121 -19.63 1.37 -12.25
N ILE A 122 -18.43 0.79 -12.29
CA ILE A 122 -17.79 0.36 -13.54
C ILE A 122 -18.57 -0.77 -14.22
N PHE A 123 -19.16 -1.68 -13.44
CA PHE A 123 -20.05 -2.73 -13.93
C PHE A 123 -21.30 -2.14 -14.59
N ALA A 124 -21.91 -1.12 -13.98
CA ALA A 124 -23.05 -0.43 -14.57
C ALA A 124 -22.68 0.23 -15.91
N ILE A 125 -21.50 0.87 -15.98
CA ILE A 125 -20.97 1.44 -17.23
C ILE A 125 -20.69 0.34 -18.27
N ALA A 126 -20.18 -0.80 -17.84
CA ALA A 126 -19.96 -1.97 -18.68
C ALA A 126 -21.26 -2.44 -19.36
N MET A 127 -22.32 -2.59 -18.57
CA MET A 127 -23.64 -2.98 -19.08
C MET A 127 -24.20 -1.96 -20.07
N LEU A 128 -24.06 -0.66 -19.79
CA LEU A 128 -24.50 0.41 -20.71
C LEU A 128 -23.74 0.41 -22.04
N THR A 129 -22.49 -0.05 -22.04
CA THR A 129 -21.67 -0.16 -23.26
C THR A 129 -21.82 -1.53 -23.95
N GLY A 130 -22.72 -2.39 -23.47
CA GLY A 130 -23.06 -3.67 -24.09
C GLY A 130 -22.25 -4.88 -23.61
N LEU A 131 -21.46 -4.75 -22.53
CA LEU A 131 -20.84 -5.90 -21.86
C LEU A 131 -21.83 -6.51 -20.87
N LEU A 132 -22.43 -7.63 -21.25
CA LEU A 132 -23.45 -8.31 -20.44
C LEU A 132 -22.89 -9.56 -19.74
N PRO A 133 -23.41 -9.87 -18.54
CA PRO A 133 -23.19 -11.17 -17.91
C PRO A 133 -23.73 -12.31 -18.77
N VAL A 134 -23.19 -13.51 -18.56
CA VAL A 134 -23.65 -14.72 -19.24
C VAL A 134 -25.06 -15.07 -18.77
N ASP A 135 -25.96 -15.30 -19.72
CA ASP A 135 -27.36 -15.60 -19.45
C ASP A 135 -27.63 -17.10 -19.23
N HIS A 136 -26.67 -17.97 -19.56
CA HIS A 136 -26.78 -19.43 -19.47
C HIS A 136 -28.07 -20.00 -20.11
N GLY A 137 -28.63 -19.32 -21.12
CA GLY A 137 -29.91 -19.70 -21.73
C GLY A 137 -31.16 -19.46 -20.87
N LEU A 138 -31.02 -18.83 -19.70
CA LEU A 138 -32.10 -18.47 -18.77
C LEU A 138 -32.53 -17.00 -18.91
N GLY A 139 -32.04 -16.30 -19.94
CA GLY A 139 -32.30 -14.88 -20.16
C GLY A 139 -31.86 -14.01 -18.99
N VAL A 140 -32.69 -13.04 -18.62
CA VAL A 140 -32.38 -12.07 -17.54
C VAL A 140 -32.10 -12.76 -16.21
N PHE A 141 -32.76 -13.88 -15.91
CA PHE A 141 -32.54 -14.61 -14.66
C PHE A 141 -31.14 -15.21 -14.58
N GLY A 142 -30.63 -15.77 -15.69
CA GLY A 142 -29.26 -16.28 -15.73
C GLY A 142 -28.21 -15.17 -15.69
N MET A 143 -28.50 -14.00 -16.27
CA MET A 143 -27.61 -12.83 -16.11
C MET A 143 -27.48 -12.42 -14.65
N ILE A 144 -28.59 -12.39 -13.91
CA ILE A 144 -28.60 -12.10 -12.45
C ILE A 144 -27.82 -13.18 -11.69
N LEU A 145 -28.00 -14.45 -12.05
CA LEU A 145 -27.29 -15.56 -11.44
C LEU A 145 -25.76 -15.43 -11.60
N SER A 146 -25.31 -14.97 -12.77
CA SER A 146 -23.90 -14.71 -13.10
C SER A 146 -23.28 -13.55 -12.35
N VAL A 147 -24.08 -12.59 -11.85
CA VAL A 147 -23.57 -11.47 -11.03
C VAL A 147 -22.99 -11.97 -9.71
N PHE A 148 -23.64 -12.94 -9.06
CA PHE A 148 -23.19 -13.43 -7.76
C PHE A 148 -21.76 -13.98 -7.75
N PRO A 149 -21.34 -14.92 -8.61
CA PRO A 149 -19.96 -15.42 -8.64
C PRO A 149 -18.95 -14.32 -9.00
N ILE A 150 -19.30 -13.39 -9.90
CA ILE A 150 -18.43 -12.24 -10.24
C ILE A 150 -18.11 -11.41 -8.98
N TYR A 151 -19.13 -11.06 -8.20
CA TYR A 151 -18.93 -10.27 -6.99
C TYR A 151 -18.26 -11.06 -5.87
N LEU A 152 -18.53 -12.36 -5.76
CA LEU A 152 -17.88 -13.21 -4.78
C LEU A 152 -16.36 -13.24 -4.99
N ILE A 153 -15.90 -13.55 -6.20
CA ILE A 153 -14.47 -13.57 -6.50
C ILE A 153 -13.85 -12.17 -6.40
N LEU A 154 -14.58 -11.14 -6.82
CA LEU A 154 -14.16 -9.74 -6.71
C LEU A 154 -13.91 -9.35 -5.25
N ILE A 155 -14.82 -9.68 -4.33
CA ILE A 155 -14.69 -9.34 -2.90
C ILE A 155 -13.47 -10.03 -2.30
N ILE A 156 -13.28 -11.32 -2.58
CA ILE A 156 -12.14 -12.09 -2.07
C ILE A 156 -10.82 -11.55 -2.64
N GLY A 157 -10.79 -11.27 -3.95
CA GLY A 157 -9.64 -10.64 -4.60
C GLY A 157 -9.34 -9.26 -4.04
N ALA A 158 -10.36 -8.42 -3.84
CA ALA A 158 -10.24 -7.09 -3.26
C ALA A 158 -9.69 -7.15 -1.82
N MET A 159 -10.11 -8.11 -1.00
CA MET A 159 -9.54 -8.33 0.33
C MET A 159 -8.05 -8.73 0.23
N ALA A 160 -7.68 -9.56 -0.75
CA ALA A 160 -6.30 -9.98 -0.94
C ALA A 160 -5.39 -8.82 -1.36
N TYR A 161 -5.79 -8.03 -2.37
CA TYR A 161 -5.02 -6.85 -2.78
C TYR A 161 -5.03 -5.74 -1.72
N ALA A 162 -6.13 -5.60 -0.96
CA ALA A 162 -6.17 -4.70 0.18
C ALA A 162 -5.12 -5.08 1.24
N SER A 163 -4.92 -6.37 1.49
CA SER A 163 -3.87 -6.85 2.39
C SER A 163 -2.47 -6.47 1.90
N ILE A 164 -2.21 -6.50 0.59
CA ILE A 164 -0.94 -6.03 0.00
C ILE A 164 -0.77 -4.53 0.18
N GLY A 165 -1.81 -3.74 -0.11
CA GLY A 165 -1.80 -2.28 0.06
C GLY A 165 -1.47 -1.87 1.50
N ILE A 166 -2.05 -2.57 2.47
CA ILE A 166 -1.76 -2.40 3.90
C ILE A 166 -0.30 -2.77 4.23
N CYS A 167 0.24 -3.85 3.66
CA CYS A 167 1.65 -4.23 3.86
C CYS A 167 2.62 -3.13 3.39
N ILE A 168 2.35 -2.56 2.21
CA ILE A 168 3.16 -1.47 1.65
C ILE A 168 3.04 -0.22 2.52
N ALA A 169 1.81 0.16 2.87
CA ALA A 169 1.54 1.32 3.73
C ALA A 169 2.14 1.17 5.14
N ALA A 170 2.21 -0.05 5.67
CA ALA A 170 2.84 -0.33 6.95
C ALA A 170 4.37 -0.13 6.92
N ARG A 171 5.05 -0.36 5.79
CA ARG A 171 6.52 -0.29 5.71
C ARG A 171 7.08 0.99 5.11
N CYS A 172 6.29 1.71 4.33
CA CYS A 172 6.76 2.85 3.56
C CYS A 172 6.19 4.18 4.08
N ASP A 173 6.92 5.26 3.81
CA ASP A 173 6.39 6.63 3.85
C ASP A 173 5.49 6.88 2.63
N MET A 174 4.64 7.92 2.64
CA MET A 174 3.64 8.14 1.59
C MET A 174 4.22 8.17 0.17
N GLN A 175 5.35 8.87 -0.04
CA GLN A 175 6.00 8.94 -1.36
C GLN A 175 6.46 7.56 -1.84
N ASN A 176 7.12 6.81 -0.97
CA ASN A 176 7.62 5.48 -1.28
C ASN A 176 6.47 4.49 -1.45
N ALA A 177 5.40 4.61 -0.65
CA ALA A 177 4.23 3.75 -0.73
C ALA A 177 3.57 3.87 -2.11
N PHE A 178 3.41 5.09 -2.64
CA PHE A 178 2.89 5.32 -3.98
C PHE A 178 3.73 4.65 -5.08
N LEU A 179 5.06 4.76 -4.98
CA LEU A 179 5.98 4.12 -5.92
C LEU A 179 5.87 2.60 -5.85
N TRP A 180 5.91 2.02 -4.65
CA TRP A 180 5.80 0.57 -4.44
C TRP A 180 4.44 0.03 -4.87
N THR A 181 3.34 0.72 -4.61
CA THR A 181 2.02 0.29 -5.11
C THR A 181 2.00 0.24 -6.62
N THR A 182 2.59 1.23 -7.30
CA THR A 182 2.63 1.29 -8.77
C THR A 182 3.51 0.18 -9.35
N ILE A 183 4.71 -0.02 -8.79
CA ILE A 183 5.65 -1.08 -9.22
C ILE A 183 5.05 -2.47 -9.01
N CYS A 184 4.28 -2.69 -7.94
CA CYS A 184 3.57 -3.96 -7.74
C CYS A 184 2.38 -4.12 -8.69
N GLN A 185 1.64 -3.04 -8.94
CA GLN A 185 0.41 -3.08 -9.73
C GLN A 185 0.65 -3.46 -11.20
N ILE A 186 1.66 -2.87 -11.84
CA ILE A 186 1.93 -3.09 -13.28
C ILE A 186 2.15 -4.58 -13.61
N PRO A 187 3.12 -5.29 -13.01
CA PRO A 187 3.34 -6.70 -13.32
C PRO A 187 2.14 -7.56 -12.94
N LEU A 188 1.44 -7.24 -11.85
CA LEU A 188 0.24 -7.97 -11.45
C LEU A 188 -0.85 -7.91 -12.52
N VAL A 189 -1.09 -6.75 -13.14
CA VAL A 189 -2.16 -6.60 -14.15
C VAL A 189 -1.73 -7.04 -15.54
N PHE A 190 -0.49 -6.74 -15.94
CA PHE A 190 -0.05 -6.99 -17.32
C PHE A 190 0.38 -8.44 -17.57
N ILE A 191 0.95 -9.12 -16.56
CA ILE A 191 1.37 -10.51 -16.68
C ILE A 191 0.20 -11.48 -16.43
N SER A 192 -0.92 -11.02 -15.84
CA SER A 192 -2.00 -11.90 -15.39
C SER A 192 -2.97 -12.41 -16.45
N GLY A 193 -2.76 -12.08 -17.72
CA GLY A 193 -3.79 -12.41 -18.70
C GLY A 193 -5.08 -11.57 -18.57
N ALA A 194 -5.05 -10.48 -17.79
CA ALA A 194 -6.23 -9.61 -17.69
C ALA A 194 -6.41 -8.80 -18.97
N MET A 195 -5.33 -8.19 -19.47
CA MET A 195 -5.36 -7.35 -20.67
C MET A 195 -5.04 -8.12 -21.96
N PHE A 196 -4.08 -9.05 -21.90
CA PHE A 196 -3.60 -9.80 -23.07
C PHE A 196 -3.80 -11.30 -22.88
N PRO A 197 -4.15 -12.07 -23.92
CA PRO A 197 -4.27 -13.52 -23.80
C PRO A 197 -2.94 -14.19 -23.43
N VAL A 198 -2.96 -15.03 -22.39
CA VAL A 198 -1.76 -15.74 -21.90
C VAL A 198 -1.20 -16.71 -22.95
N THR A 199 -2.03 -17.20 -23.87
CA THR A 199 -1.60 -18.03 -25.01
C THR A 199 -0.63 -17.32 -25.96
N GLY A 200 -0.62 -15.97 -25.97
CA GLY A 200 0.30 -15.17 -26.77
C GLY A 200 1.65 -14.91 -26.10
N PHE A 201 1.85 -15.34 -24.85
CA PHE A 201 3.09 -15.07 -24.12
C PHE A 201 4.19 -16.10 -24.41
N PRO A 202 5.47 -15.69 -24.38
CA PRO A 202 6.60 -16.63 -24.36
C PRO A 202 6.47 -17.62 -23.19
N PRO A 203 7.01 -18.85 -23.29
CA PRO A 203 6.83 -19.90 -22.29
C PRO A 203 7.18 -19.47 -20.86
N ILE A 204 8.26 -18.70 -20.68
CA ILE A 204 8.70 -18.20 -19.38
C ILE A 204 7.66 -17.25 -18.78
N VAL A 205 7.10 -16.34 -19.58
CA VAL A 205 6.12 -15.36 -19.12
C VAL A 205 4.79 -16.05 -18.83
N ALA A 206 4.39 -17.05 -19.61
CA ALA A 206 3.21 -17.87 -19.36
C ALA A 206 3.33 -18.66 -18.04
N GLN A 207 4.51 -19.18 -17.71
CA GLN A 207 4.75 -19.81 -16.40
C GLN A 207 4.61 -18.81 -15.24
N ILE A 208 5.13 -17.58 -15.39
CA ILE A 208 4.96 -16.53 -14.37
C ILE A 208 3.48 -16.13 -14.24
N ALA A 209 2.76 -16.02 -15.36
CA ALA A 209 1.33 -15.76 -15.39
C ALA A 209 0.52 -16.84 -14.66
N SER A 210 0.92 -18.11 -14.77
CA SER A 210 0.23 -19.22 -14.10
C SER A 210 0.30 -19.19 -12.56
N ILE A 211 1.29 -18.49 -12.00
CA ILE A 211 1.47 -18.33 -10.55
C ILE A 211 0.77 -17.06 -10.06
N ASN A 212 0.47 -16.12 -10.96
CA ASN A 212 -0.08 -14.83 -10.60
C ASN A 212 -1.55 -14.98 -10.14
N PRO A 213 -1.90 -14.59 -8.90
CA PRO A 213 -3.28 -14.64 -8.38
C PRO A 213 -4.27 -13.81 -9.20
N THR A 214 -3.77 -12.77 -9.87
CA THR A 214 -4.59 -11.93 -10.75
C THR A 214 -5.05 -12.68 -11.99
N THR A 215 -4.36 -13.76 -12.39
CA THR A 215 -4.77 -14.62 -13.53
C THR A 215 -6.04 -15.38 -13.21
N PHE A 216 -6.06 -16.03 -12.06
CA PHE A 216 -7.25 -16.73 -11.55
C PHE A 216 -8.43 -15.78 -11.34
N LEU A 217 -8.16 -14.56 -10.84
CA LEU A 217 -9.21 -13.55 -10.71
C LEU A 217 -9.80 -13.13 -12.06
N ALA A 218 -8.95 -12.90 -13.07
CA ALA A 218 -9.40 -12.47 -14.39
C ALA A 218 -10.20 -13.57 -15.11
N ASP A 219 -9.75 -14.83 -15.03
CA ASP A 219 -10.42 -15.98 -15.64
C ASP A 219 -11.78 -16.27 -14.97
N ALA A 220 -11.86 -16.19 -13.65
CA ALA A 220 -13.11 -16.36 -12.92
C ALA A 220 -14.16 -15.30 -13.29
N ILE A 221 -13.76 -14.02 -13.38
CA ILE A 221 -14.67 -12.93 -13.80
C ILE A 221 -15.12 -13.15 -15.24
N ARG A 222 -14.19 -13.51 -16.14
CA ARG A 222 -14.46 -13.68 -17.57
C ARG A 222 -15.43 -14.82 -17.87
N THR A 223 -15.36 -15.90 -17.09
CA THR A 223 -16.29 -17.04 -17.17
C THR A 223 -17.76 -16.61 -17.10
N PHE A 224 -18.07 -15.57 -16.31
CA PHE A 224 -19.43 -15.10 -16.07
C PHE A 224 -19.73 -13.73 -16.72
N LEU A 225 -18.72 -13.05 -17.26
CA LEU A 225 -18.84 -11.72 -17.88
C LEU A 225 -18.34 -11.74 -19.34
N GLY A 226 -19.27 -11.60 -20.29
CA GLY A 226 -18.96 -11.60 -21.73
C GLY A 226 -18.97 -12.97 -22.40
N GLY A 227 -19.09 -14.07 -21.64
CA GLY A 227 -19.35 -15.42 -22.17
C GLY A 227 -18.20 -16.08 -22.90
N GLU A 228 -17.00 -15.54 -22.77
CA GLU A 228 -15.81 -16.15 -23.32
C GLU A 228 -15.24 -17.15 -22.32
N VAL A 229 -14.94 -18.37 -22.79
CA VAL A 229 -14.27 -19.39 -22.00
C VAL A 229 -12.93 -18.83 -21.52
N GLY A 230 -12.60 -18.98 -20.23
CA GLY A 230 -11.37 -18.47 -19.64
C GLY A 230 -10.13 -19.00 -20.38
N TYR A 231 -9.60 -18.19 -21.31
CA TYR A 231 -8.52 -18.57 -22.21
C TYR A 231 -7.14 -18.64 -21.51
N ALA A 232 -7.01 -18.28 -20.23
CA ALA A 232 -5.73 -18.36 -19.52
C ALA A 232 -5.41 -19.75 -18.93
N GLY A 233 -6.23 -20.75 -19.25
CA GLY A 233 -5.83 -22.16 -19.20
C GLY A 233 -6.54 -23.01 -18.16
N THR A 234 -7.20 -22.47 -17.14
CA THR A 234 -7.91 -23.30 -16.15
C THR A 234 -9.11 -24.03 -16.74
N SER A 235 -9.89 -23.38 -17.61
CA SER A 235 -10.99 -24.03 -18.33
C SER A 235 -10.50 -25.14 -19.28
N ASN A 236 -9.37 -24.93 -19.96
CA ASN A 236 -8.72 -25.91 -20.83
C ASN A 236 -8.14 -27.10 -20.05
N LEU A 237 -7.60 -26.84 -18.84
CA LEU A 237 -7.06 -27.87 -17.95
C LEU A 237 -8.14 -28.83 -17.42
N VAL A 238 -9.39 -28.36 -17.32
CA VAL A 238 -10.53 -29.18 -16.85
C VAL A 238 -11.48 -29.55 -17.99
N GLY A 239 -10.96 -29.69 -19.22
CA GLY A 239 -11.73 -30.20 -20.36
C GLY A 239 -12.96 -29.37 -20.71
N GLY A 240 -12.94 -28.05 -20.46
CA GLY A 240 -14.03 -27.13 -20.79
C GLY A 240 -15.09 -26.95 -19.70
N ASN A 241 -14.96 -27.57 -18.52
CA ASN A 241 -15.93 -27.37 -17.44
C ASN A 241 -15.72 -26.02 -16.73
N VAL A 242 -16.53 -25.04 -17.12
CA VAL A 242 -16.47 -23.65 -16.62
C VAL A 242 -16.76 -23.52 -15.12
N TYR A 243 -17.63 -24.35 -14.55
CA TYR A 243 -17.92 -24.31 -13.11
C TYR A 243 -16.77 -24.84 -12.27
N LEU A 244 -16.13 -25.92 -12.74
CA LEU A 244 -14.99 -26.50 -12.03
C LEU A 244 -13.76 -25.59 -12.14
N ALA A 245 -13.54 -24.96 -13.30
CA ALA A 245 -12.52 -23.93 -13.48
C ALA A 245 -12.73 -22.77 -12.49
N TYR A 246 -13.95 -22.26 -12.37
CA TYR A 246 -14.27 -21.20 -11.40
C TYR A 246 -13.98 -21.61 -9.95
N LEU A 247 -14.27 -22.85 -9.56
CA LEU A 247 -13.96 -23.33 -8.20
C LEU A 247 -12.45 -23.42 -7.94
N ILE A 248 -11.65 -23.80 -8.94
CA ILE A 248 -10.19 -23.80 -8.85
C ILE A 248 -9.69 -22.36 -8.69
N ASP A 249 -10.18 -21.45 -9.53
CA ASP A 249 -9.81 -20.03 -9.48
C ASP A 249 -10.17 -19.41 -8.12
N LEU A 250 -11.37 -19.70 -7.61
CA LEU A 250 -11.83 -19.29 -6.29
C LEU A 250 -10.95 -19.86 -5.18
N GLY A 251 -10.57 -21.12 -5.26
CA GLY A 251 -9.65 -21.77 -4.34
C GLY A 251 -8.28 -21.08 -4.32
N ALA A 252 -7.72 -20.81 -5.50
CA ALA A 252 -6.43 -20.13 -5.63
C ALA A 252 -6.44 -18.72 -5.03
N VAL A 253 -7.48 -17.92 -5.32
CA VAL A 253 -7.62 -16.56 -4.76
C VAL A 253 -7.88 -16.60 -3.25
N CYS A 254 -8.61 -17.58 -2.74
CA CYS A 254 -8.80 -17.79 -1.30
C CYS A 254 -7.48 -18.13 -0.58
N ILE A 255 -6.68 -19.04 -1.14
CA ILE A 255 -5.36 -19.38 -0.60
C ILE A 255 -4.47 -18.13 -0.58
N PHE A 256 -4.48 -17.37 -1.67
CA PHE A 256 -3.74 -16.12 -1.76
C PHE A 256 -4.18 -15.09 -0.71
N LEU A 257 -5.49 -14.92 -0.51
CA LEU A 257 -6.06 -14.07 0.55
C LEU A 257 -5.55 -14.49 1.93
N ILE A 258 -5.62 -15.77 2.27
CA ILE A 258 -5.19 -16.28 3.57
C ILE A 258 -3.70 -15.98 3.78
N ILE A 259 -2.85 -16.23 2.78
CA ILE A 259 -1.41 -15.94 2.86
C ILE A 259 -1.18 -14.44 3.07
N MET A 260 -1.77 -13.59 2.25
CA MET A 260 -1.56 -12.14 2.30
C MET A 260 -2.10 -11.50 3.57
N LEU A 261 -3.25 -11.95 4.07
CA LEU A 261 -3.83 -11.45 5.31
C LEU A 261 -2.95 -11.80 6.52
N ASN A 262 -2.39 -13.01 6.55
CA ASN A 262 -1.43 -13.40 7.59
C ASN A 262 -0.13 -12.58 7.54
N ILE A 263 0.38 -12.31 6.34
CA ILE A 263 1.53 -11.43 6.15
C ILE A 263 1.20 -10.01 6.63
N ALA A 264 0.01 -9.49 6.31
CA ALA A 264 -0.43 -8.17 6.73
C ALA A 264 -0.50 -8.04 8.25
N PHE A 265 -1.07 -9.03 8.96
CA PHE A 265 -1.08 -9.06 10.43
C PHE A 265 0.34 -9.00 11.01
N LYS A 266 1.29 -9.76 10.45
CA LYS A 266 2.67 -9.81 10.92
C LYS A 266 3.43 -8.51 10.63
N ILE A 267 3.26 -7.93 9.44
CA ILE A 267 3.97 -6.72 9.02
C ILE A 267 3.44 -5.50 9.77
N TYR A 268 2.11 -5.34 9.85
CA TYR A 268 1.49 -4.21 10.52
C TYR A 268 1.78 -4.22 12.03
N GLY A 269 1.70 -5.39 12.68
CA GLY A 269 2.08 -5.53 14.09
C GLY A 269 3.52 -5.15 14.39
N ARG A 270 4.46 -5.46 13.49
CA ARG A 270 5.86 -5.01 13.61
C ARG A 270 5.99 -3.50 13.43
N SER A 271 5.32 -2.93 12.44
CA SER A 271 5.36 -1.48 12.20
C SER A 271 4.86 -0.67 13.40
N LEU A 272 3.80 -1.12 14.09
CA LEU A 272 3.31 -0.44 15.28
C LEU A 272 4.32 -0.48 16.44
N ARG A 273 5.00 -1.61 16.65
CA ARG A 273 6.08 -1.72 17.67
C ARG A 273 7.32 -0.89 17.34
N GLU A 274 7.60 -0.68 16.06
CA GLU A 274 8.68 0.22 15.64
C GLU A 274 8.27 1.70 15.79
N SER A 275 6.97 1.99 15.61
CA SER A 275 6.36 3.30 15.83
C SER A 275 6.11 3.60 17.30
N SER A 276 6.08 2.62 18.21
CA SER A 276 5.80 2.81 19.64
C SER A 276 6.93 3.52 20.42
N GLY A 277 7.93 4.08 19.73
CA GLY A 277 8.77 5.15 20.26
C GLY A 277 8.21 6.55 20.01
N GLY A 278 7.13 6.68 19.25
CA GLY A 278 6.51 7.93 18.80
C GLY A 278 7.33 8.71 17.79
N PHE A 279 6.84 9.91 17.44
CA PHE A 279 7.65 10.99 16.84
C PHE A 279 9.00 11.15 17.55
N THR A 280 9.00 10.98 18.88
CA THR A 280 10.18 10.98 19.77
C THR A 280 11.20 9.89 19.44
N GLY A 281 10.77 8.70 19.05
CA GLY A 281 11.58 7.53 18.69
C GLY A 281 12.14 7.63 17.26
N MET A 282 11.40 8.25 16.35
CA MET A 282 11.86 8.52 15.00
C MET A 282 12.88 9.67 14.99
N VAL A 283 12.62 10.73 15.77
CA VAL A 283 13.59 11.79 16.06
C VAL A 283 14.80 11.21 16.78
N SER A 284 14.63 10.38 17.81
CA SER A 284 15.77 9.81 18.54
C SER A 284 16.62 8.90 17.65
N LYS A 285 16.05 8.03 16.82
CA LYS A 285 16.81 7.20 15.86
C LYS A 285 17.52 8.03 14.79
N ARG A 286 16.87 9.05 14.22
CA ARG A 286 17.51 9.96 13.25
C ARG A 286 18.65 10.74 13.92
N MET A 287 18.42 11.23 15.15
CA MET A 287 19.39 11.97 15.94
C MET A 287 20.54 11.08 16.42
N GLU A 288 20.29 9.81 16.75
CA GLU A 288 21.32 8.85 17.16
C GLU A 288 22.17 8.44 15.96
N LYS A 289 21.56 8.28 14.78
CA LYS A 289 22.27 8.05 13.52
C LYS A 289 23.11 9.28 13.13
N GLN A 290 22.58 10.49 13.31
CA GLN A 290 23.36 11.73 13.15
C GLN A 290 24.48 11.84 14.18
N ARG A 291 24.21 11.57 15.47
CA ARG A 291 25.21 11.51 16.55
C ARG A 291 26.33 10.55 16.19
N LYS A 292 26.02 9.31 15.80
CA LYS A 292 27.03 8.33 15.38
C LYS A 292 27.85 8.80 14.18
N LYS A 293 27.21 9.48 13.21
CA LYS A 293 27.91 10.06 12.05
C LYS A 293 28.82 11.22 12.45
N MET A 294 28.35 12.08 13.36
CA MET A 294 29.08 13.22 13.90
C MET A 294 30.27 12.81 14.77
N MET A 295 30.09 11.76 15.59
CA MET A 295 31.12 11.22 16.50
C MET A 295 32.19 10.38 15.78
N LYS A 296 31.95 9.99 14.53
CA LYS A 296 32.84 9.13 13.75
C LYS A 296 34.07 9.92 13.31
N GLY A 297 35.23 9.56 13.86
CA GLY A 297 36.52 10.16 13.49
C GLY A 297 37.00 11.31 14.39
N LEU A 298 36.36 11.55 15.53
CA LEU A 298 36.90 12.40 16.61
C LEU A 298 37.89 11.63 17.49
N ASP A 299 38.84 12.35 18.08
CA ASP A 299 39.77 11.84 19.09
C ASP A 299 39.03 11.46 20.39
N PRO A 300 39.59 10.57 21.24
CA PRO A 300 38.91 10.09 22.46
C PRO A 300 38.45 11.22 23.38
N GLU A 301 39.27 12.25 23.55
CA GLU A 301 39.01 13.41 24.42
C GLU A 301 37.88 14.30 23.88
N SER A 302 37.86 14.56 22.57
CA SER A 302 36.78 15.32 21.92
C SER A 302 35.46 14.57 21.89
N ARG A 303 35.48 13.22 21.86
CA ARG A 303 34.26 12.41 22.02
C ARG A 303 33.70 12.50 23.43
N ASP A 304 34.55 12.54 24.44
CA ASP A 304 34.10 12.62 25.83
C ASP A 304 33.41 13.97 26.09
N ALA A 305 34.03 15.07 25.67
CA ALA A 305 33.43 16.42 25.72
C ALA A 305 32.07 16.47 25.00
N MET A 306 31.98 15.90 23.80
CA MET A 306 30.73 15.90 23.03
C MET A 306 29.66 14.98 23.62
N ASN A 307 30.05 13.93 24.35
CA ASN A 307 29.12 13.09 25.13
C ASN A 307 28.55 13.83 26.34
N ILE A 308 29.37 14.64 27.03
CA ILE A 308 28.90 15.51 28.12
C ILE A 308 27.87 16.50 27.60
N LEU A 309 28.16 17.15 26.46
CA LEU A 309 27.22 18.03 25.78
C LEU A 309 25.90 17.29 25.47
N TRP A 310 25.97 16.12 24.83
CA TRP A 310 24.78 15.38 24.40
C TRP A 310 23.95 14.79 25.54
N ASN A 311 24.59 14.47 26.67
CA ASN A 311 23.88 13.98 27.85
C ASN A 311 23.13 15.11 28.57
N LYS A 312 23.62 16.35 28.50
CA LYS A 312 23.00 17.52 29.13
C LYS A 312 22.06 18.29 28.19
N PHE A 313 22.30 18.24 26.88
CA PHE A 313 21.45 18.83 25.85
C PHE A 313 20.61 17.76 25.16
N GLY A 314 19.31 17.76 25.45
CA GLY A 314 18.35 16.89 24.78
C GLY A 314 18.26 17.17 23.28
N ALA A 315 17.67 16.22 22.54
CA ALA A 315 17.55 16.27 21.09
C ALA A 315 16.85 17.52 20.52
N GLY A 316 15.97 18.16 21.30
CA GLY A 316 15.25 19.37 20.89
C GLY A 316 16.07 20.66 21.02
N ASP A 317 17.09 20.69 21.88
CA ASP A 317 17.82 21.92 22.22
C ASP A 317 19.12 22.07 21.43
N MET A 318 19.65 20.96 20.91
CA MET A 318 20.87 20.93 20.10
C MET A 318 20.80 21.81 18.84
N PRO A 319 19.71 21.84 18.05
CA PRO A 319 19.63 22.74 16.90
C PRO A 319 19.72 24.22 17.28
N LYS A 320 19.10 24.62 18.40
CA LYS A 320 19.16 25.99 18.92
C LYS A 320 20.55 26.36 19.39
N LEU A 321 21.23 25.43 20.08
CA LEU A 321 22.61 25.59 20.51
C LEU A 321 23.56 25.80 19.31
N PHE A 322 23.45 24.94 18.28
CA PHE A 322 24.29 25.07 17.08
C PHE A 322 24.02 26.35 16.28
N MET A 323 22.76 26.80 16.19
CA MET A 323 22.43 28.09 15.56
C MET A 323 23.07 29.25 16.30
N LYS A 324 22.94 29.32 17.64
CA LYS A 324 23.54 30.41 18.42
C LYS A 324 25.07 30.42 18.38
N MET A 325 25.70 29.24 18.32
CA MET A 325 27.14 29.13 18.07
C MET A 325 27.52 29.64 16.67
N ALA A 326 26.75 29.29 15.64
CA ALA A 326 26.99 29.76 14.27
C ALA A 326 26.81 31.28 14.11
N ASP A 327 25.85 31.86 14.84
CA ASP A 327 25.59 33.30 14.88
C ASP A 327 26.61 34.09 15.73
N GLY A 328 27.60 33.44 16.33
CA GLY A 328 28.64 34.06 17.15
C GLY A 328 28.16 34.58 18.52
N LYS A 329 26.97 34.17 18.96
CA LYS A 329 26.35 34.60 20.23
C LYS A 329 26.86 33.79 21.42
N MET A 330 28.18 33.84 21.67
CA MET A 330 28.86 33.01 22.66
C MET A 330 28.39 33.27 24.09
N SER A 331 27.97 34.50 24.42
CA SER A 331 27.40 34.86 25.73
C SER A 331 26.10 34.10 26.03
N GLU A 332 25.23 33.94 25.03
CA GLU A 332 23.98 33.16 25.18
C GLU A 332 24.24 31.65 25.27
N VAL A 333 25.31 31.17 24.63
CA VAL A 333 25.72 29.76 24.68
C VAL A 333 26.30 29.41 26.05
N GLU A 334 27.15 30.27 26.61
CA GLU A 334 27.67 30.13 27.97
C GLU A 334 26.57 30.17 29.03
N GLN A 335 25.56 31.02 28.84
CA GLN A 335 24.39 31.07 29.71
C GLN A 335 23.61 29.74 29.66
N MET A 336 23.39 29.18 28.46
CA MET A 336 22.76 27.86 28.30
C MET A 336 23.58 26.72 28.92
N PHE A 337 24.90 26.79 28.87
CA PHE A 337 25.80 25.82 29.53
C PHE A 337 25.73 25.91 31.05
N THR A 338 25.70 27.14 31.58
CA THR A 338 25.59 27.39 33.02
C THR A 338 24.24 26.93 33.58
N GLU A 339 23.14 27.21 32.86
CA GLU A 339 21.78 26.76 33.22
C GLU A 339 21.64 25.23 33.30
N ARG A 340 22.51 24.48 32.59
CA ARG A 340 22.53 23.00 32.60
C ARG A 340 23.68 22.41 33.41
N GLY A 341 24.37 23.25 34.20
CA GLY A 341 25.44 22.86 35.11
C GLY A 341 26.66 22.29 34.40
N ILE A 342 27.03 22.78 33.22
CA ILE A 342 28.31 22.48 32.56
C ILE A 342 29.37 23.42 33.15
N SER A 343 30.50 22.87 33.58
CA SER A 343 31.60 23.67 34.13
C SER A 343 32.24 24.52 33.01
N LYS A 344 32.90 25.64 33.36
CA LYS A 344 33.60 26.48 32.38
C LYS A 344 34.72 25.70 31.64
N GLU A 345 35.35 24.75 32.32
CA GLU A 345 36.38 23.89 31.71
C GLU A 345 35.77 22.93 30.68
N ASP A 346 34.64 22.30 31.01
CA ASP A 346 33.94 21.40 30.08
C ASP A 346 33.37 22.16 28.88
N ALA A 347 32.89 23.40 29.10
CA ALA A 347 32.42 24.27 28.03
C ALA A 347 33.53 24.57 27.02
N ASN A 348 34.74 24.90 27.48
CA ASN A 348 35.89 25.14 26.61
C ASN A 348 36.28 23.89 25.82
N ARG A 349 36.30 22.71 26.46
CA ARG A 349 36.56 21.42 25.79
C ARG A 349 35.53 21.11 24.71
N ILE A 350 34.26 21.42 24.97
CA ILE A 350 33.17 21.26 24.01
C ILE A 350 33.35 22.20 22.81
N PHE A 351 33.73 23.46 23.05
CA PHE A 351 33.99 24.42 21.98
C PHE A 351 35.18 24.02 21.10
N GLU A 352 36.29 23.59 21.69
CA GLU A 352 37.45 23.08 20.95
C GLU A 352 37.10 21.83 20.13
N ALA A 353 36.35 20.89 20.72
CA ALA A 353 35.86 19.70 20.02
C ALA A 353 34.93 20.07 18.85
N GLY A 354 34.06 21.06 19.03
CA GLY A 354 33.16 21.58 18.01
C GLY A 354 33.90 22.26 16.85
N MET A 355 34.92 23.06 17.15
CA MET A 355 35.77 23.72 16.15
C MET A 355 36.56 22.70 15.30
N LYS A 356 37.20 21.71 15.94
CA LYS A 356 37.88 20.61 15.24
C LYS A 356 36.93 19.83 14.34
N MET A 357 35.69 19.66 14.76
CA MET A 357 34.66 18.97 13.99
C MET A 357 34.20 19.79 12.77
N MET A 358 34.02 21.10 12.93
CA MET A 358 33.69 22.03 11.84
C MET A 358 34.80 22.08 10.78
N GLU A 359 36.06 22.18 11.22
CA GLU A 359 37.25 22.19 10.37
C GLU A 359 37.40 20.89 9.56
N LYS A 360 37.03 19.76 10.16
CA LYS A 360 37.02 18.45 9.49
C LYS A 360 35.88 18.33 8.46
N MET A 361 34.73 18.94 8.72
CA MET A 361 33.61 18.96 7.77
C MET A 361 33.85 19.90 6.58
N THR A 362 34.60 20.99 6.76
CA THR A 362 35.00 21.89 5.68
C THR A 362 36.19 21.35 4.87
N SER A 363 37.16 20.68 5.50
CA SER A 363 38.29 20.02 4.82
C SER A 363 37.89 18.72 4.10
N GLY A 364 36.89 17.98 4.61
CA GLY A 364 36.35 16.78 3.98
C GLY A 364 35.53 17.01 2.71
N LYS A 365 35.18 18.27 2.37
CA LYS A 365 34.54 18.64 1.10
C LYS A 365 35.53 18.86 -0.06
N LYS A 366 36.85 18.69 0.18
CA LYS A 366 37.91 18.86 -0.83
C LYS A 366 38.42 17.56 -1.45
N LYS A 367 37.70 16.43 -1.34
CA LYS A 367 38.01 15.19 -2.06
C LYS A 367 36.81 14.64 -2.78
#